data_AF-A0A970DP93-F1
#
_entry.id   AF-A0A970DP93-F1
#
_cell.length_a   1.000
_cell.length_b   1.000
_cell.length_c   1.000
_cell.angle_alpha   90.00
_cell.angle_beta   90.00
_cell.angle_gamma   90.00
#
_symmetry.space_group_name_H-M   'P 1'
#
loop_
_entity.id
_entity.type
_entity.pdbx_description
1 polymer ?
#
loop_
_entity_poly.entity_id
_entity_poly.type
_entity_poly.pdbx_seq_one_letter_code
_entity_poly.pdbx_strand_id
1 'polypeptide(L)' 'MATWMSHFRVADYFLDKLDILEKEFIVGNIAPDCGEPDEMRREFNPPSKVTHWTPSGYKRDIDSEAFYKSYLENY' A
#
# COMPACT_ATOMS: atom_id res chain seq x y z
N MET A 1 -4.08 -10.14 -8.81
CA MET A 1 -3.53 -8.78 -8.68
C MET A 1 -4.64 -7.85 -9.13
N ALA A 2 -5.12 -6.96 -8.27
CA ALA A 2 -5.97 -5.89 -8.77
C ALA A 2 -5.15 -5.07 -9.76
N THR A 3 -5.75 -4.63 -10.86
CA THR A 3 -5.04 -3.74 -11.78
C THR A 3 -4.86 -2.38 -11.10
N TRP A 4 -3.80 -1.63 -11.41
CA TRP A 4 -3.61 -0.27 -10.86
C TRP A 4 -4.84 0.62 -11.04
N MET A 5 -5.58 0.42 -12.15
CA MET A 5 -6.83 1.13 -12.42
C MET A 5 -7.94 0.84 -11.41
N SER A 6 -7.96 -0.37 -10.83
CA SER A 6 -8.91 -0.73 -9.78
C SER A 6 -8.66 0.06 -8.50
N HIS A 7 -7.39 0.25 -8.12
CA HIS A 7 -7.01 1.06 -6.96
C HIS A 7 -7.44 2.52 -7.13
N PHE A 8 -7.21 3.11 -8.31
CA PHE A 8 -7.64 4.48 -8.58
C PHE A 8 -9.16 4.65 -8.53
N ARG A 9 -9.95 3.71 -9.08
CA ARG A 9 -11.42 3.79 -9.02
C ARG A 9 -11.96 3.75 -7.59
N VAL A 10 -11.35 2.92 -6.74
CA VAL A 10 -11.75 2.85 -5.33
C VAL A 10 -11.35 4.14 -4.62
N ALA A 11 -10.12 4.63 -4.83
CA ALA A 11 -9.66 5.88 -4.21
C ALA A 11 -10.56 7.06 -4.62
N ASP A 12 -10.79 7.24 -5.92
CA ASP A 12 -11.64 8.28 -6.50
C ASP A 12 -13.05 8.31 -5.89
N TYR A 13 -13.67 7.13 -5.74
CA TYR A 13 -14.99 7.01 -5.11
C TYR A 13 -15.02 7.50 -3.66
N PHE A 14 -13.92 7.42 -2.91
CA PHE A 14 -13.88 7.80 -1.49
C PHE A 14 -13.37 9.22 -1.25
N LEU A 15 -12.78 9.89 -2.25
CA LEU A 15 -12.22 11.24 -2.11
C LEU A 15 -13.25 12.28 -1.63
N ASP A 16 -14.50 12.15 -2.07
CA ASP A 16 -15.59 13.07 -1.70
C ASP A 16 -16.41 12.59 -0.49
N LYS A 17 -16.07 11.43 0.09
CA LYS A 17 -16.87 10.78 1.15
C LYS A 17 -16.19 10.74 2.51
N LEU A 18 -14.88 10.90 2.53
CA LEU A 18 -14.07 10.79 3.75
C LEU A 18 -13.33 12.10 3.98
N ASP A 19 -13.14 12.46 5.24
CA ASP A 19 -12.22 13.53 5.62
C ASP A 19 -10.80 12.97 5.66
N ILE A 20 -10.09 13.10 4.54
CA ILE A 20 -8.79 12.47 4.31
C ILE A 20 -7.82 13.44 3.62
N LEU A 21 -6.52 13.19 3.83
CA LEU A 21 -5.47 13.84 3.06
C LEU A 21 -5.42 13.21 1.66
N GLU A 22 -5.98 13.90 0.67
CA GLU A 22 -6.17 13.41 -0.71
C GLU A 22 -4.91 12.78 -1.31
N LYS A 23 -3.77 13.50 -1.27
CA LYS A 23 -2.51 13.05 -1.89
C LYS A 23 -2.01 11.78 -1.21
N GLU A 24 -1.96 11.75 0.11
CA GLU A 24 -1.52 10.62 0.93
C GLU A 24 -2.44 9.41 0.71
N PHE A 25 -3.75 9.63 0.60
CA PHE A 25 -4.73 8.57 0.35
C PHE A 25 -4.57 7.95 -1.04
N ILE A 26 -4.43 8.78 -2.09
CA ILE A 26 -4.22 8.29 -3.47
C ILE A 26 -2.90 7.52 -3.57
N VAL A 27 -1.80 8.11 -3.07
CA VAL A 27 -0.48 7.47 -3.11
C VAL A 27 -0.47 6.18 -2.29
N GLY A 28 -1.06 6.17 -1.09
CA GLY A 28 -1.17 4.99 -0.25
C GLY A 28 -1.94 3.84 -0.89
N ASN A 29 -2.95 4.14 -1.71
CA ASN A 29 -3.72 3.13 -2.43
C ASN A 29 -2.94 2.45 -3.57
N ILE A 30 -1.92 3.09 -4.13
CA ILE A 30 -1.13 2.55 -5.26
C ILE A 30 0.28 2.10 -4.87
N ALA A 31 0.87 2.68 -3.83
CA ALA A 31 2.25 2.46 -3.43
C ALA A 31 2.64 0.98 -3.26
N PRO A 32 1.79 0.09 -2.72
CA PRO A 32 2.13 -1.33 -2.58
C PRO A 32 2.47 -2.03 -3.90
N ASP A 33 1.91 -1.55 -5.02
CA ASP A 33 2.08 -2.13 -6.34
C ASP A 33 3.14 -1.41 -7.21
N CYS A 34 3.83 -0.40 -6.66
CA CYS A 34 4.84 0.39 -7.38
C CYS A 34 6.29 -0.16 -7.26
N GLY A 35 6.48 -1.36 -6.69
CA GLY A 35 7.82 -1.94 -6.55
C GLY A 35 8.49 -2.19 -7.91
N GLU A 36 9.78 -1.89 -8.02
CA GLU A 36 10.59 -2.18 -9.20
C GLU A 36 10.99 -3.67 -9.19
N PRO A 37 10.63 -4.47 -10.20
CA PRO A 37 11.05 -5.85 -10.27
C PRO A 37 12.53 -5.98 -10.62
N ASP A 38 13.20 -6.99 -10.07
CA ASP A 38 14.53 -7.39 -10.55
C ASP A 38 14.49 -7.91 -12.00
N GLU A 39 15.66 -8.12 -12.61
CA GLU A 39 15.76 -8.58 -14.01
C GLU A 39 14.95 -9.86 -14.28
N MET A 40 14.88 -10.74 -13.28
CA MET A 40 14.18 -12.02 -13.34
C MET A 40 12.71 -11.93 -12.90
N ARG A 41 12.23 -10.75 -12.49
CA ARG A 41 10.87 -10.48 -11.98
C ARG A 41 10.45 -11.39 -10.82
N ARG A 42 11.39 -11.80 -9.98
CA ARG A 42 11.18 -12.63 -8.78
C ARG A 42 11.11 -11.79 -7.51
N GLU A 43 11.87 -10.72 -7.45
CA GLU A 43 11.92 -9.83 -6.28
C GLU A 43 11.52 -8.42 -6.69
N PHE A 44 11.00 -7.67 -5.73
CA PHE A 44 10.60 -6.28 -5.92
C PHE A 44 11.37 -5.39 -4.96
N ASN A 45 11.76 -4.21 -5.43
CA ASN A 45 12.38 -3.16 -4.62
C ASN A 45 11.46 -1.92 -4.56
N PRO A 46 11.01 -1.49 -3.36
CA PRO A 46 11.21 -2.13 -2.07
C PRO A 46 10.44 -3.45 -1.92
N PRO A 47 10.90 -4.37 -1.04
CA PRO A 47 10.29 -5.68 -0.88
C PRO A 47 8.90 -5.60 -0.24
N SER A 48 8.06 -6.63 -0.49
CA SER A 48 6.69 -6.70 0.04
C SER A 48 6.60 -6.57 1.57
N LYS A 49 7.64 -7.01 2.31
CA LYS A 49 7.73 -6.83 3.77
C LYS A 49 7.65 -5.35 4.20
N VAL A 50 8.13 -4.44 3.35
CA VAL A 50 8.09 -2.99 3.59
C VAL A 50 6.77 -2.44 3.04
N THR A 51 6.44 -2.74 1.78
CA THR A 51 5.30 -2.08 1.10
C THR A 51 3.94 -2.55 1.57
N HIS A 52 3.82 -3.79 2.05
CA HIS A 52 2.58 -4.37 2.56
C HIS A 52 2.64 -4.62 4.07
N TRP A 53 3.71 -4.18 4.75
CA TRP A 53 3.96 -4.44 6.17
C TRP A 53 3.70 -5.91 6.55
N THR A 54 4.47 -6.82 5.93
CA THR A 54 4.36 -8.27 6.15
C THR A 54 5.56 -8.77 6.95
N PRO A 55 5.46 -8.90 8.29
CA PRO A 55 6.61 -9.21 9.15
C PRO A 55 7.28 -10.55 8.81
N SER A 56 6.49 -11.53 8.34
CA SER A 56 6.94 -12.85 7.91
C SER A 56 7.43 -12.90 6.45
N GLY A 57 7.24 -11.82 5.68
CA GLY A 57 7.49 -11.76 4.25
C GLY A 57 6.37 -12.35 3.37
N TYR A 58 5.32 -12.94 3.95
CA TYR A 58 4.19 -13.49 3.19
C TYR A 58 3.01 -12.51 3.13
N LYS A 59 2.37 -12.38 1.95
CA LYS A 59 1.24 -11.47 1.74
C LYS A 59 -0.02 -11.75 2.59
N ARG A 60 -0.14 -12.93 3.19
CA ARG A 60 -1.26 -13.26 4.10
C ARG A 60 -1.09 -12.66 5.50
N ASP A 61 0.13 -12.25 5.84
CA ASP A 61 0.49 -11.77 7.17
C ASP A 61 0.64 -10.24 7.17
N ILE A 62 -0.24 -9.54 6.45
CA ILE A 62 -0.31 -8.08 6.44
C ILE A 62 -0.77 -7.62 7.83
N ASP A 63 0.00 -6.72 8.45
CA ASP A 63 -0.31 -6.17 9.76
C ASP A 63 -0.52 -4.65 9.68
N SER A 64 -1.70 -4.25 9.20
CA SER A 64 -2.08 -2.84 9.05
C SER A 64 -2.19 -2.10 10.39
N GLU A 65 -2.54 -2.79 11.46
CA GLU A 65 -2.68 -2.23 12.81
C GLU A 65 -1.31 -1.83 13.38
N ALA A 66 -0.30 -2.70 13.23
CA ALA A 66 1.07 -2.37 13.64
C ALA A 66 1.65 -1.21 12.83
N PHE A 67 1.37 -1.14 11.52
CA PHE A 67 1.75 0.02 10.71
C PHE A 67 1.10 1.31 11.23
N TYR A 68 -0.22 1.29 11.47
CA TYR A 68 -0.95 2.44 12.01
C TYR A 68 -0.35 2.92 13.34
N LYS A 69 -0.12 2.01 14.29
CA LYS A 69 0.48 2.35 15.59
C LYS A 69 1.88 2.92 15.47
N SER A 70 2.67 2.39 14.54
CA SER A 70 4.07 2.80 14.37
C SER A 70 4.23 4.18 13.72
N TYR A 71 3.30 4.58 12.85
CA TYR A 71 3.48 5.78 12.01
C TYR A 71 2.34 6.78 12.01
N LEU A 72 1.11 6.37 12.34
CA LEU A 72 -0.09 7.18 12.16
C LEU A 72 -0.80 7.55 13.47
N GLU A 73 -0.73 6.71 14.51
CA GLU A 73 -1.40 6.94 15.79
C GLU A 73 -0.97 8.26 16.48
N ASN A 74 0.25 8.71 16.21
CA ASN A 74 0.83 9.93 16.79
C ASN A 74 1.16 10.99 15.72
N TYR A 75 0.61 10.86 14.52
CA TYR A 75 0.80 11.79 13.40
C TYR A 75 -0.27 12.88 13.41
#